data_AF-A0A920SEF5-F1
#
_entry.id   AF-A0A920SEF5-F1
#
_cell.length_a   1.000
_cell.length_b   1.000
_cell.length_c   1.000
_cell.angle_alpha   90.00
_cell.angle_beta   90.00
_cell.angle_gamma   90.00
#
_symmetry.space_group_name_H-M   'P 1'
#
loop_
_entity.id
_entity.type
_entity.pdbx_description
1 polymer ?
#
loop_
_entity_poly.entity_id
_entity_poly.type
_entity_poly.pdbx_seq_one_letter_code
_entity_poly.pdbx_strand_id
1 'polypeptide(L)'
;MASLFTRLGFRRARIDNTALGPSGTRVGTWDTPLAVVDSRGTVWPITGGRETSWRAEWWIGADDRWYAPAVEAAVRHTRPGVGPVLETRMRVSGGDVGATTWAGQADGSAGPAVVVELANETPVPVAVAVTVQAAAGGQIRRLAVDGRRLLADGTPPVVFDRDPGRSALVDASGDLWDEVTGGRAVVGSSDPIRCRIGSAAGALIVPLPHRTAFRFAVPAGDLIDNPSAVLPSADRVAAGWVNRLEGAATVDLPDGIDAHAFWWTFGAG
;
A
#
# COMPACT_ATOMS: atom_id res chain seq x y z
N MET A 1 27.69 -15.96 -2.00
CA MET A 1 26.82 -17.15 -2.22
C MET A 1 25.39 -16.98 -1.70
N ALA A 2 25.11 -16.12 -0.69
CA ALA A 2 23.75 -15.83 -0.21
C ALA A 2 22.83 -15.10 -1.22
N SER A 3 23.39 -14.40 -2.21
CA SER A 3 22.64 -13.59 -3.19
C SER A 3 21.77 -14.38 -4.18
N LEU A 4 22.20 -15.58 -4.61
CA LEU A 4 21.46 -16.37 -5.62
C LEU A 4 20.21 -17.07 -5.05
N PHE A 5 20.28 -17.57 -3.81
CA PHE A 5 19.15 -18.23 -3.15
C PHE A 5 18.05 -17.23 -2.78
N THR A 6 18.41 -16.02 -2.33
CA THR A 6 17.45 -14.94 -2.11
C THR A 6 16.80 -14.49 -3.43
N ARG A 7 17.56 -14.40 -4.53
CA ARG A 7 17.04 -14.06 -5.87
C ARG A 7 16.00 -15.06 -6.39
N LEU A 8 16.31 -16.37 -6.34
CA LEU A 8 15.37 -17.40 -6.81
C LEU A 8 14.15 -17.51 -5.89
N GLY A 9 14.33 -17.42 -4.57
CA GLY A 9 13.22 -17.39 -3.61
C GLY A 9 12.31 -16.19 -3.83
N PHE A 10 12.90 -15.01 -4.09
CA PHE A 10 12.17 -13.79 -4.38
C PHE A 10 11.38 -13.89 -5.68
N ARG A 11 11.99 -14.36 -6.77
CA ARG A 11 11.27 -14.55 -8.04
C ARG A 11 10.17 -15.60 -7.94
N ARG A 12 10.37 -16.70 -7.21
CA ARG A 12 9.40 -17.79 -7.10
C ARG A 12 8.18 -17.43 -6.25
N ALA A 13 8.40 -16.85 -5.07
CA ALA A 13 7.30 -16.34 -4.22
C ALA A 13 6.45 -15.29 -4.96
N ARG A 14 7.08 -14.51 -5.84
CA ARG A 14 6.43 -13.50 -6.67
C ARG A 14 5.49 -14.07 -7.73
N ILE A 15 5.83 -15.23 -8.32
CA ILE A 15 5.01 -15.87 -9.37
C ILE A 15 3.77 -16.53 -8.76
N ASP A 16 3.94 -17.25 -7.65
CA ASP A 16 2.85 -18.00 -7.02
C ASP A 16 1.72 -17.07 -6.52
N ASN A 17 2.08 -15.90 -5.98
CA ASN A 17 1.10 -14.92 -5.46
C ASN A 17 0.35 -14.16 -6.57
N THR A 18 0.75 -14.30 -7.84
CA THR A 18 0.14 -13.56 -8.96
C THR A 18 -0.92 -14.36 -9.74
N ALA A 19 -0.97 -15.68 -9.59
CA ALA A 19 -1.84 -16.55 -10.39
C ALA A 19 -3.30 -16.63 -9.90
N LEU A 20 -3.59 -16.26 -8.64
CA LEU A 20 -4.91 -16.38 -8.02
C LEU A 20 -5.68 -15.06 -7.90
N GLY A 21 -5.14 -13.96 -8.44
CA GLY A 21 -5.55 -12.61 -8.05
C GLY A 21 -5.04 -12.26 -6.63
N PRO A 22 -5.11 -10.99 -6.21
CA PRO A 22 -4.70 -10.58 -4.89
C PRO A 22 -5.68 -11.11 -3.84
N SER A 23 -5.25 -12.09 -3.05
CA SER A 23 -5.95 -12.48 -1.83
C SER A 23 -5.62 -11.48 -0.71
N GLY A 24 -6.62 -10.77 -0.17
CA GLY A 24 -6.39 -9.78 0.87
C GLY A 24 -7.64 -9.06 1.35
N THR A 25 -7.43 -8.03 2.17
CA THR A 25 -8.50 -7.18 2.69
C THR A 25 -8.72 -6.00 1.75
N ARG A 26 -9.97 -5.73 1.38
CA ARG A 26 -10.31 -4.51 0.63
C ARG A 26 -10.18 -3.29 1.53
N VAL A 27 -9.47 -2.28 1.04
CA VAL A 27 -9.29 -0.99 1.70
C VAL A 27 -9.83 0.09 0.78
N GLY A 28 -10.64 0.98 1.32
CA GLY A 28 -11.28 2.05 0.54
C GLY A 28 -12.02 3.04 1.40
N THR A 29 -12.61 4.03 0.76
CA THR A 29 -13.58 4.91 1.41
C THR A 29 -14.91 4.17 1.57
N TRP A 30 -15.89 4.82 2.20
CA TRP A 30 -17.19 4.21 2.51
C TRP A 30 -17.88 3.57 1.30
N ASP A 31 -17.87 4.27 0.15
CA ASP A 31 -18.64 3.86 -1.02
C ASP A 31 -17.83 3.04 -2.03
N THR A 32 -16.50 3.12 -1.98
CA THR A 32 -15.64 2.60 -3.05
C THR A 32 -14.38 1.92 -2.50
N PRO A 33 -14.19 0.61 -2.75
CA PRO A 33 -12.90 -0.03 -2.51
C PRO A 33 -11.85 0.54 -3.47
N LEU A 34 -10.70 0.94 -2.93
CA LEU A 34 -9.61 1.55 -3.70
C LEU A 34 -8.48 0.56 -3.98
N ALA A 35 -8.30 -0.43 -3.11
CA ALA A 35 -7.30 -1.48 -3.26
C ALA A 35 -7.68 -2.75 -2.51
N VAL A 36 -7.01 -3.85 -2.85
CA VAL A 36 -6.82 -5.00 -1.98
C VAL A 36 -5.44 -4.89 -1.35
N VAL A 37 -5.35 -5.10 -0.04
CA VAL A 37 -4.07 -5.19 0.68
C VAL A 37 -3.89 -6.62 1.15
N ASP A 38 -2.81 -7.27 0.71
CA ASP A 38 -2.55 -8.66 1.07
C ASP A 38 -1.91 -8.80 2.46
N SER A 39 -1.75 -10.05 2.92
CA SER A 39 -1.15 -10.37 4.22
C SER A 39 0.33 -9.99 4.34
N ARG A 40 0.96 -9.52 3.26
CA ARG A 40 2.34 -9.02 3.23
C ARG A 40 2.37 -7.48 3.14
N GLY A 41 1.22 -6.81 3.17
CA GLY A 41 1.13 -5.36 3.06
C GLY A 41 1.38 -4.84 1.64
N THR A 42 1.30 -5.71 0.62
CA THR A 42 1.29 -5.27 -0.78
C THR A 42 -0.02 -4.57 -1.08
N VAL A 43 0.03 -3.42 -1.72
CA VAL A 43 -1.15 -2.70 -2.19
C VAL A 43 -1.42 -3.06 -3.64
N TRP A 44 -2.61 -3.60 -3.90
CA TRP A 44 -3.13 -3.95 -5.21
C TRP A 44 -4.31 -3.02 -5.54
N PRO A 45 -4.07 -1.90 -6.26
CA PRO A 45 -5.11 -0.93 -6.55
C PRO A 45 -6.29 -1.53 -7.33
N ILE A 46 -7.44 -0.90 -7.20
CA ILE A 46 -8.66 -1.20 -7.96
C ILE A 46 -8.96 0.02 -8.82
N THR A 47 -9.07 -0.16 -10.13
CA THR A 47 -9.41 0.92 -11.07
C THR A 47 -10.54 0.44 -11.99
N GLY A 48 -11.58 1.26 -12.15
CA GLY A 48 -12.75 0.90 -12.99
C GLY A 48 -13.48 -0.36 -12.52
N GLY A 49 -13.45 -0.67 -11.22
CA GLY A 49 -14.11 -1.84 -10.64
C GLY A 49 -13.38 -3.18 -10.86
N ARG A 50 -12.16 -3.16 -11.40
CA ARG A 50 -11.28 -4.35 -11.52
C ARG A 50 -9.94 -4.06 -10.84
N GLU A 51 -9.28 -5.11 -10.37
CA GLU A 51 -7.92 -5.01 -9.86
C GLU A 51 -6.98 -4.51 -10.98
N THR A 52 -6.06 -3.63 -10.63
CA THR A 52 -5.14 -3.04 -11.60
C THR A 52 -4.08 -4.00 -12.05
N SER A 53 -3.44 -3.61 -13.15
CA SER A 53 -2.30 -4.26 -13.80
C SER A 53 -0.98 -4.09 -13.05
N TRP A 54 -0.96 -3.57 -11.83
CA TRP A 54 0.26 -3.26 -11.10
C TRP A 54 0.07 -3.33 -9.59
N ARG A 55 1.17 -3.36 -8.84
CA ARG A 55 1.17 -3.35 -7.38
C ARG A 55 2.23 -2.42 -6.80
N ALA A 56 1.96 -1.91 -5.61
CA ALA A 56 2.93 -1.23 -4.76
C ALA A 56 3.40 -2.14 -3.62
N GLU A 57 4.71 -2.21 -3.41
CA GLU A 57 5.35 -2.94 -2.32
C GLU A 57 6.34 -2.02 -1.59
N TRP A 58 6.78 -2.41 -0.40
CA TRP A 58 7.80 -1.69 0.37
C TRP A 58 8.91 -2.64 0.81
N TRP A 59 10.17 -2.25 0.63
CA TRP A 59 11.36 -3.00 1.02
C TRP A 59 12.20 -2.19 2.00
N ILE A 60 12.89 -2.88 2.89
CA ILE A 60 13.70 -2.26 3.95
C ILE A 60 15.16 -2.65 3.77
N GLY A 61 16.03 -1.66 3.55
CA GLY A 61 17.47 -1.82 3.63
C GLY A 61 17.93 -1.53 5.05
N ALA A 62 18.33 -2.56 5.78
CA ALA A 62 18.93 -2.41 7.10
C ALA A 62 20.46 -2.61 7.02
N ASP A 63 21.15 -2.60 8.17
CA ASP A 63 22.61 -2.66 8.23
C ASP A 63 23.20 -3.94 7.61
N ASP A 64 22.46 -5.06 7.63
CA ASP A 64 22.96 -6.35 7.15
C ASP A 64 22.55 -6.65 5.70
N ARG A 65 21.29 -6.41 5.35
CA ARG A 65 20.74 -6.69 4.01
C ARG A 65 19.45 -5.93 3.73
N TRP A 66 18.93 -6.14 2.53
CA TRP A 66 17.56 -5.80 2.17
C TRP A 66 16.57 -6.90 2.54
N TYR A 67 15.39 -6.47 2.98
CA TYR A 67 14.24 -7.27 3.38
C TYR A 67 13.02 -6.87 2.57
N ALA A 68 12.14 -7.82 2.29
CA ALA A 68 10.86 -7.55 1.66
C ALA A 68 9.74 -8.42 2.25
N PRO A 69 8.61 -7.82 2.66
CA PRO A 69 7.51 -8.55 3.28
C PRO A 69 7.02 -9.73 2.43
N ALA A 70 7.08 -9.62 1.10
CA ALA A 70 6.66 -10.66 0.16
C ALA A 70 7.40 -12.00 0.33
N VAL A 71 8.60 -12.01 0.92
CA VAL A 71 9.45 -13.20 1.04
C VAL A 71 9.94 -13.49 2.45
N GLU A 72 9.89 -12.50 3.35
CA GLU A 72 10.29 -12.73 4.73
C GLU A 72 9.28 -13.61 5.46
N ALA A 73 9.78 -14.55 6.25
CA ALA A 73 8.94 -15.40 7.10
C ALA A 73 8.40 -14.64 8.32
N ALA A 74 9.16 -13.67 8.84
CA ALA A 74 8.86 -12.94 10.07
C ALA A 74 7.97 -11.70 9.83
N VAL A 75 6.86 -11.89 9.12
CA VAL A 75 5.84 -10.87 8.81
C VAL A 75 4.58 -11.18 9.58
N ARG A 76 4.03 -10.17 10.27
CA ARG A 76 2.77 -10.24 11.01
C ARG A 76 1.81 -9.24 10.41
N HIS A 77 0.58 -9.65 10.15
CA HIS A 77 -0.46 -8.80 9.59
C HIS A 77 -1.72 -8.89 10.42
N THR A 78 -2.29 -7.75 10.78
CA THR A 78 -3.48 -7.66 11.63
C THR A 78 -4.39 -6.52 11.20
N ARG A 79 -5.64 -6.58 11.66
CA ARG A 79 -6.59 -5.48 11.61
C ARG A 79 -6.97 -5.13 13.05
N PRO A 80 -6.40 -4.07 13.65
CA PRO A 80 -6.53 -3.83 15.09
C PRO A 80 -7.94 -3.42 15.54
N GLY A 81 -8.82 -3.01 14.62
CA GLY A 81 -10.19 -2.59 14.97
C GLY A 81 -11.18 -2.68 13.81
N VAL A 82 -12.36 -2.10 14.01
CA VAL A 82 -13.48 -2.17 13.06
C VAL A 82 -13.28 -1.31 11.81
N GLY A 83 -12.42 -0.29 11.86
CA GLY A 83 -12.08 0.52 10.68
C GLY A 83 -11.26 -0.27 9.64
N PRO A 84 -11.22 0.18 8.37
CA PRO A 84 -10.39 -0.41 7.31
C PRO A 84 -8.93 0.05 7.45
N VAL A 85 -8.37 -0.14 8.64
CA VAL A 85 -6.97 0.13 8.97
C VAL A 85 -6.28 -1.21 9.20
N LEU A 86 -5.17 -1.43 8.50
CA LEU A 86 -4.40 -2.66 8.54
C LEU A 86 -3.00 -2.36 9.06
N GLU A 87 -2.42 -3.30 9.81
CA GLU A 87 -1.06 -3.19 10.31
C GLU A 87 -0.25 -4.39 9.83
N THR A 88 0.88 -4.12 9.18
CA THR A 88 1.85 -5.11 8.75
C THR A 88 3.19 -4.82 9.43
N ARG A 89 3.74 -5.77 10.18
CA ARG A 89 5.01 -5.62 10.90
C ARG A 89 6.01 -6.66 10.39
N MET A 90 7.17 -6.22 9.95
CA MET A 90 8.26 -7.08 9.49
C MET A 90 9.46 -6.96 10.41
N ARG A 91 9.99 -8.09 10.88
CA ARG A 91 11.24 -8.13 11.63
C ARG A 91 12.42 -7.93 10.67
N VAL A 92 13.29 -6.97 10.99
CA VAL A 92 14.59 -6.73 10.34
C VAL A 92 15.71 -6.80 11.37
N SER A 93 16.96 -6.59 10.96
CA SER A 93 18.08 -6.51 11.91
C SER A 93 17.82 -5.39 12.93
N GLY A 94 17.82 -5.74 14.22
CA GLY A 94 17.72 -4.76 15.31
C GLY A 94 16.31 -4.34 15.71
N GLY A 95 15.25 -4.73 15.01
CA GLY A 95 13.88 -4.36 15.41
C GLY A 95 12.82 -4.64 14.36
N ASP A 96 11.64 -4.07 14.53
CA ASP A 96 10.57 -4.13 13.53
C ASP A 96 10.54 -2.85 12.68
N VAL A 97 10.05 -3.00 11.46
CA VAL A 97 9.43 -1.90 10.72
C VAL A 97 7.93 -2.19 10.64
N GLY A 98 7.13 -1.23 11.13
CA GLY A 98 5.68 -1.28 11.07
C GLY A 98 5.15 -0.51 9.87
N ALA A 99 4.14 -1.05 9.20
CA ALA A 99 3.41 -0.40 8.12
C ALA A 99 1.92 -0.35 8.50
N THR A 100 1.37 0.85 8.67
CA THR A 100 -0.07 1.07 8.86
C THR A 100 -0.68 1.49 7.54
N THR A 101 -1.69 0.78 7.07
CA THR A 101 -2.34 1.00 5.77
C THR A 101 -3.82 1.32 5.94
N TRP A 102 -4.29 2.40 5.31
CA TRP A 102 -5.69 2.82 5.35
C TRP A 102 -6.09 3.52 4.05
N ALA A 103 -7.36 3.83 3.88
CA ALA A 103 -7.83 4.72 2.83
C ALA A 103 -8.37 6.02 3.42
N GLY A 104 -8.08 7.13 2.74
CA GLY A 104 -8.54 8.46 3.11
C GLY A 104 -9.04 9.23 1.90
N GLN A 105 -9.97 10.15 2.15
CA GLN A 105 -10.33 11.18 1.19
C GLN A 105 -9.36 12.34 1.40
N ALA A 106 -8.70 12.81 0.33
CA ALA A 106 -7.88 14.02 0.42
C ALA A 106 -8.78 15.25 0.57
N ASP A 107 -8.30 16.25 1.30
CA ASP A 107 -8.92 17.57 1.32
C ASP A 107 -8.85 18.19 -0.09
N GLY A 108 -9.93 18.87 -0.49
CA GLY A 108 -10.04 19.47 -1.84
C GLY A 108 -10.34 18.46 -2.95
N SER A 109 -9.79 18.69 -4.15
CA SER A 109 -10.13 17.95 -5.37
C SER A 109 -9.20 16.77 -5.70
N ALA A 110 -8.22 16.48 -4.85
CA ALA A 110 -7.20 15.45 -5.12
C ALA A 110 -7.74 14.00 -5.03
N GLY A 111 -8.98 13.83 -4.53
CA GLY A 111 -9.67 12.55 -4.52
C GLY A 111 -9.19 11.59 -3.42
N PRO A 112 -9.70 10.36 -3.42
CA PRO A 112 -9.31 9.37 -2.42
C PRO A 112 -7.98 8.69 -2.76
N ALA A 113 -7.29 8.22 -1.72
CA ALA A 113 -6.05 7.46 -1.84
C ALA A 113 -5.95 6.39 -0.76
N VAL A 114 -5.21 5.31 -1.07
CA VAL A 114 -4.69 4.40 -0.04
C VAL A 114 -3.39 4.99 0.47
N VAL A 115 -3.22 5.06 1.79
CA VAL A 115 -2.01 5.58 2.44
C VAL A 115 -1.35 4.44 3.19
N VAL A 116 -0.02 4.39 3.10
CA VAL A 116 0.82 3.52 3.90
C VAL A 116 1.79 4.38 4.68
N GLU A 117 1.75 4.30 6.00
CA GLU A 117 2.74 4.89 6.90
C GLU A 117 3.69 3.81 7.41
N LEU A 118 4.98 4.01 7.17
CA LEU A 118 6.07 3.15 7.61
C LEU A 118 6.78 3.79 8.81
N ALA A 119 6.78 3.10 9.94
CA ALA A 119 7.45 3.49 11.17
C ALA A 119 8.71 2.65 11.40
N ASN A 120 9.85 3.32 11.63
CA ASN A 120 11.09 2.65 11.98
C ASN A 120 11.19 2.48 13.51
N GLU A 121 11.00 1.24 13.98
CA GLU A 121 11.10 0.88 15.40
C GLU A 121 12.43 0.20 15.74
N THR A 122 13.38 0.21 14.80
CA THR A 122 14.76 -0.21 15.05
C THR A 122 15.53 0.93 15.73
N PRO A 123 16.66 0.64 16.42
CA PRO A 123 17.48 1.67 17.06
C PRO A 123 18.34 2.48 16.08
N VAL A 124 18.36 2.12 14.78
CA VAL A 124 19.23 2.73 13.77
C VAL A 124 18.41 3.21 12.55
N PRO A 125 18.91 4.16 11.74
CA PRO A 125 18.26 4.50 10.47
C PRO A 125 18.19 3.29 9.53
N VAL A 126 17.11 3.19 8.76
CA VAL A 126 16.95 2.21 7.68
C VAL A 126 16.67 2.92 6.36
N ALA A 127 16.91 2.27 5.22
CA ALA A 127 16.41 2.72 3.93
C ALA A 127 15.05 2.08 3.64
N VAL A 128 14.12 2.86 3.08
CA VAL A 128 12.83 2.37 2.60
C VAL A 128 12.79 2.53 1.09
N ALA A 129 12.54 1.45 0.36
CA ALA A 129 12.22 1.49 -1.06
C ALA A 129 10.74 1.19 -1.25
N VAL A 130 9.97 2.10 -1.86
CA VAL A 130 8.61 1.81 -2.30
C VAL A 130 8.67 1.51 -3.79
N THR A 131 8.16 0.35 -4.17
CA THR A 131 8.32 -0.18 -5.53
C THR A 131 6.99 -0.27 -6.24
N VAL A 132 6.97 0.01 -7.54
CA VAL A 132 5.83 -0.18 -8.43
C VAL A 132 6.22 -1.11 -9.55
N GLN A 133 5.42 -2.15 -9.75
CA GLN A 133 5.72 -3.22 -10.71
C GLN A 133 4.43 -3.76 -11.32
N ALA A 134 4.50 -4.21 -12.57
CA ALA A 134 3.37 -4.86 -13.22
C ALA A 134 2.95 -6.14 -12.45
N ALA A 135 1.63 -6.33 -12.31
CA ALA A 135 1.00 -7.56 -11.84
C ALA A 135 0.97 -8.61 -12.96
N ALA A 136 0.61 -9.87 -12.65
CA ALA A 136 0.41 -10.86 -13.72
C ALA A 136 -0.71 -10.43 -14.67
N GLY A 137 -0.46 -10.56 -15.97
CA GLY A 137 -1.35 -10.05 -17.02
C GLY A 137 -1.37 -8.52 -17.14
N GLY A 138 -0.71 -7.80 -16.23
CA GLY A 138 -0.59 -6.36 -16.25
C GLY A 138 0.59 -5.85 -17.06
N GLN A 139 0.55 -4.56 -17.41
CA GLN A 139 1.61 -3.90 -18.15
C GLN A 139 1.91 -2.51 -17.60
N ILE A 140 3.20 -2.20 -17.47
CA ILE A 140 3.76 -0.86 -17.28
C ILE A 140 4.77 -0.63 -18.41
N ARG A 141 4.49 0.33 -19.29
CA ARG A 141 5.35 0.59 -20.47
C ARG A 141 6.28 1.77 -20.29
N ARG A 142 5.94 2.72 -19.43
CA ARG A 142 6.76 3.92 -19.18
C ARG A 142 6.87 4.14 -17.69
N LEU A 143 8.09 4.43 -17.25
CA LEU A 143 8.34 4.92 -15.89
C LEU A 143 9.16 6.20 -15.95
N ALA A 144 8.80 7.15 -15.09
CA ALA A 144 9.54 8.38 -14.88
C ALA A 144 9.49 8.75 -13.39
N VAL A 145 10.46 9.51 -12.94
CA VAL A 145 10.44 10.12 -11.61
C VAL A 145 10.15 11.60 -11.77
N ASP A 146 9.18 12.09 -11.01
CA ASP A 146 8.81 13.50 -10.96
C ASP A 146 8.74 13.96 -9.50
N GLY A 147 9.86 14.46 -8.99
CA GLY A 147 10.05 14.82 -7.59
C GLY A 147 9.73 13.64 -6.67
N ARG A 148 8.67 13.80 -5.85
CA ARG A 148 8.16 12.80 -4.90
C ARG A 148 7.28 11.71 -5.53
N ARG A 149 7.11 11.72 -6.84
CA ARG A 149 6.18 10.85 -7.57
C ARG A 149 6.94 9.90 -8.47
N LEU A 150 6.54 8.63 -8.44
CA LEU A 150 6.87 7.70 -9.50
C LEU A 150 5.69 7.74 -10.47
N LEU A 151 5.95 8.00 -11.75
CA LEU A 151 4.93 8.04 -12.80
C LEU A 151 5.00 6.75 -13.60
N ALA A 152 3.89 6.00 -13.65
CA ALA A 152 3.68 4.83 -14.49
C ALA A 152 2.67 5.17 -15.60
N ASP A 153 3.11 5.05 -16.85
CA ASP A 153 2.30 5.35 -18.03
C ASP A 153 1.59 6.74 -17.98
N GLY A 154 2.25 7.70 -17.34
CA GLY A 154 1.77 9.09 -17.21
C GLY A 154 0.88 9.36 -15.99
N THR A 155 0.59 8.36 -15.17
CA THR A 155 -0.18 8.49 -13.92
C THR A 155 0.72 8.25 -12.71
N PRO A 156 0.47 8.84 -11.53
CA PRO A 156 1.29 8.63 -10.33
C PRO A 156 0.81 7.42 -9.49
N PRO A 157 1.33 6.20 -9.68
CA PRO A 157 1.02 5.06 -8.82
C PRO A 157 1.38 5.29 -7.36
N VAL A 158 2.46 6.02 -7.08
CA VAL A 158 2.89 6.34 -5.71
C VAL A 158 3.37 7.78 -5.59
N VAL A 159 3.01 8.41 -4.48
CA VAL A 159 3.39 9.78 -4.10
C VAL A 159 3.94 9.76 -2.68
N PHE A 160 5.15 10.27 -2.47
CA PHE A 160 5.81 10.31 -1.17
C PHE A 160 5.47 11.58 -0.39
N ASP A 161 5.52 11.52 0.94
CA ASP A 161 5.36 12.70 1.81
C ASP A 161 6.59 13.63 1.87
N ARG A 162 7.68 13.20 1.25
CA ARG A 162 8.97 13.91 1.19
C ARG A 162 9.70 13.52 -0.09
N ASP A 163 10.74 14.27 -0.41
CA ASP A 163 11.52 14.00 -1.62
C ASP A 163 12.38 12.72 -1.44
N PRO A 164 12.40 11.83 -2.43
CA PRO A 164 13.22 10.63 -2.41
C PRO A 164 14.71 11.01 -2.53
N GLY A 165 15.56 10.32 -1.78
CA GLY A 165 17.01 10.49 -1.90
C GLY A 165 17.59 9.77 -3.11
N ARG A 166 16.94 8.67 -3.53
CA ARG A 166 17.35 7.85 -4.68
C ARG A 166 16.15 7.28 -5.43
N SER A 167 16.38 6.88 -6.67
CA SER A 167 15.41 6.15 -7.48
C SER A 167 16.08 5.05 -8.31
N ALA A 168 15.33 4.01 -8.65
CA ALA A 168 15.77 2.94 -9.54
C ALA A 168 14.65 2.64 -10.54
N LEU A 169 14.96 2.66 -11.83
CA LEU A 169 14.03 2.32 -12.91
C LEU A 169 14.65 1.21 -13.74
N VAL A 170 13.90 0.14 -14.00
CA VAL A 170 14.34 -0.96 -14.87
C VAL A 170 13.28 -1.29 -15.91
N ASP A 171 13.72 -1.64 -17.11
CA ASP A 171 12.86 -2.27 -18.11
C ASP A 171 12.88 -3.80 -17.94
N ALA A 172 12.35 -4.51 -18.94
CA ALA A 172 12.28 -5.97 -18.92
C ALA A 172 13.63 -6.70 -18.92
N SER A 173 14.72 -6.02 -19.29
CA SER A 173 16.06 -6.61 -19.25
C SER A 173 16.68 -6.56 -17.86
N GLY A 174 16.16 -5.68 -16.99
CA GLY A 174 16.64 -5.49 -15.62
C GLY A 174 15.77 -6.19 -14.58
N ASP A 175 16.33 -6.33 -13.38
CA ASP A 175 15.63 -6.84 -12.20
C ASP A 175 15.67 -5.76 -11.12
N LEU A 176 14.50 -5.26 -10.71
CA LEU A 176 14.41 -4.14 -9.78
C LEU A 176 15.00 -4.48 -8.41
N TRP A 177 14.83 -5.73 -7.96
CA TRP A 177 15.41 -6.18 -6.69
C TRP A 177 16.93 -6.12 -6.77
N ASP A 178 17.52 -6.64 -7.84
CA ASP A 178 18.97 -6.58 -8.04
C ASP A 178 19.48 -5.14 -8.18
N GLU A 179 18.70 -4.24 -8.78
CA GLU A 179 19.05 -2.83 -8.97
C GLU A 179 19.12 -2.09 -7.63
N VAL A 180 18.09 -2.26 -6.80
CA VAL A 180 18.02 -1.64 -5.48
C VAL A 180 19.04 -2.27 -4.52
N THR A 181 19.04 -3.60 -4.41
CA THR A 181 19.89 -4.31 -3.44
C THR A 181 21.37 -4.29 -3.81
N GLY A 182 21.69 -4.14 -5.09
CA GLY A 182 23.04 -3.94 -5.58
C GLY A 182 23.56 -2.51 -5.46
N GLY A 183 22.78 -1.59 -4.87
CA GLY A 183 23.20 -0.20 -4.64
C GLY A 183 23.31 0.65 -5.91
N ARG A 184 22.63 0.27 -6.99
CA ARG A 184 22.68 0.97 -8.29
C ARG A 184 21.61 2.07 -8.45
N ALA A 185 20.78 2.26 -7.43
CA ALA A 185 19.82 3.35 -7.39
C ALA A 185 20.50 4.72 -7.51
N VAL A 186 20.03 5.52 -8.46
CA VAL A 186 20.58 6.81 -8.87
C VAL A 186 20.15 7.90 -7.90
N VAL A 187 21.05 8.86 -7.64
CA VAL A 187 20.76 10.07 -6.85
C VAL A 187 20.26 11.16 -7.80
N GLY A 188 19.21 11.89 -7.42
CA GLY A 188 18.65 12.97 -8.23
C GLY A 188 17.69 12.47 -9.31
N SER A 189 17.69 13.12 -10.48
CA SER A 189 16.77 12.81 -11.58
C SER A 189 17.18 11.54 -12.32
N SER A 190 16.26 10.59 -12.42
CA SER A 190 16.38 9.43 -13.32
C SER A 190 15.78 9.75 -14.68
N ASP A 191 16.47 9.38 -15.76
CA ASP A 191 15.92 9.48 -17.10
C ASP A 191 14.67 8.58 -17.23
N PRO A 192 13.58 9.06 -17.85
CA PRO A 192 12.42 8.23 -18.10
C PRO A 192 12.75 7.02 -18.97
N ILE A 193 12.23 5.86 -18.60
CA ILE A 193 12.44 4.61 -19.35
C ILE A 193 11.19 4.20 -20.12
N ARG A 194 11.39 3.42 -21.18
CA ARG A 194 10.32 2.78 -21.96
C ARG A 194 10.57 1.29 -22.07
N CYS A 195 9.60 0.48 -21.68
CA CYS A 195 9.61 -0.97 -21.81
C CYS A 195 8.55 -1.40 -22.83
N ARG A 196 8.99 -1.91 -23.99
CA ARG A 196 8.08 -2.33 -25.07
C ARG A 196 7.13 -3.45 -24.66
N ILE A 197 7.61 -4.41 -23.85
CA ILE A 197 6.83 -5.58 -23.45
C ILE A 197 5.93 -5.32 -22.23
N GLY A 198 6.03 -4.13 -21.62
CA GLY A 198 5.16 -3.75 -20.49
C GLY A 198 5.61 -4.29 -19.13
N SER A 199 6.87 -4.66 -18.96
CA SER A 199 7.40 -5.17 -17.67
C SER A 199 8.30 -4.16 -16.95
N ALA A 200 8.11 -2.86 -17.17
CA ALA A 200 8.87 -1.85 -16.45
C ALA A 200 8.56 -1.92 -14.94
N ALA A 201 9.58 -1.66 -14.13
CA ALA A 201 9.50 -1.66 -12.69
C ALA A 201 10.33 -0.50 -12.12
N GLY A 202 9.86 0.13 -11.05
CA GLY A 202 10.54 1.28 -10.47
C GLY A 202 10.46 1.32 -8.96
N ALA A 203 11.41 2.03 -8.33
CA ALA A 203 11.44 2.28 -6.91
C ALA A 203 11.85 3.73 -6.61
N LEU A 204 11.21 4.32 -5.61
CA LEU A 204 11.68 5.52 -4.93
C LEU A 204 12.20 5.14 -3.55
N ILE A 205 13.31 5.74 -3.14
CA ILE A 205 14.03 5.34 -1.93
C ILE A 205 14.26 6.55 -1.02
N VAL A 206 13.89 6.42 0.25
CA VAL A 206 14.10 7.42 1.30
C VAL A 206 14.88 6.84 2.48
N PRO A 207 15.75 7.62 3.13
CA PRO A 207 16.21 7.28 4.46
C PRO A 207 15.06 7.45 5.47
N LEU A 208 14.96 6.52 6.40
CA LEU A 208 14.00 6.55 7.51
C LEU A 208 14.77 6.47 8.84
N PRO A 209 15.03 7.62 9.49
CA PRO A 209 15.67 7.66 10.79
C PRO A 209 14.92 6.84 11.85
N HIS A 210 15.63 6.40 12.89
CA HIS A 210 15.02 5.65 13.99
C HIS A 210 13.88 6.45 14.64
N ARG A 211 12.81 5.78 15.06
CA ARG A 211 11.64 6.39 15.73
C ARG A 211 10.97 7.50 14.92
N THR A 212 11.10 7.46 13.60
CA THR A 212 10.38 8.34 12.68
C THR A 212 9.47 7.55 11.77
N ALA A 213 8.55 8.25 11.13
CA ALA A 213 7.62 7.67 10.16
C ALA A 213 7.78 8.32 8.78
N PHE A 214 7.39 7.58 7.75
CA PHE A 214 7.35 7.99 6.35
C PHE A 214 6.03 7.53 5.73
N ARG A 215 5.35 8.43 5.01
CA ARG A 215 4.12 8.09 4.29
C ARG A 215 4.32 8.09 2.78
N PHE A 216 3.71 7.11 2.12
CA PHE A 216 3.38 7.22 0.71
C PHE A 216 1.89 6.96 0.48
N ALA A 217 1.36 7.60 -0.56
CA ALA A 217 0.00 7.41 -1.01
C ALA A 217 -0.02 6.70 -2.37
N VAL A 218 -1.05 5.87 -2.56
CA VAL A 218 -1.46 5.25 -3.81
C VAL A 218 -2.79 5.89 -4.20
N PRO A 219 -2.77 6.96 -5.02
CA PRO A 219 -3.97 7.73 -5.32
C PRO A 219 -4.85 7.04 -6.36
N ALA A 220 -6.17 7.24 -6.26
CA ALA A 220 -7.11 6.83 -7.31
C ALA A 220 -7.13 7.80 -8.52
N GLY A 221 -6.56 8.99 -8.35
CA GLY A 221 -6.44 10.04 -9.37
C GLY A 221 -5.05 10.66 -9.40
N ASP A 222 -4.95 11.90 -9.89
CA ASP A 222 -3.68 12.63 -9.97
C ASP A 222 -3.43 13.45 -8.68
N LEU A 223 -2.79 12.81 -7.69
CA LEU A 223 -2.38 13.48 -6.46
C LEU A 223 -1.06 14.23 -6.68
N ILE A 224 -1.15 15.56 -6.65
CA ILE A 224 0.02 16.47 -6.74
C ILE A 224 0.55 16.82 -5.34
N ASP A 225 -0.37 17.08 -4.42
CA ASP A 225 -0.05 17.60 -3.09
C ASP A 225 0.69 16.58 -2.22
N ASN A 226 1.31 17.09 -1.16
CA ASN A 226 1.94 16.24 -0.15
C ASN A 226 0.87 15.37 0.54
N PRO A 227 0.95 14.03 0.48
CA PRO A 227 -0.06 13.15 1.09
C PRO A 227 -0.19 13.38 2.60
N SER A 228 0.88 13.72 3.31
CA SER A 228 0.81 14.03 4.76
C SER A 228 0.11 15.34 5.08
N ALA A 229 -0.06 16.23 4.10
CA ALA A 229 -0.75 17.51 4.28
C ALA A 229 -2.25 17.41 3.97
N VAL A 230 -2.64 16.59 2.97
CA VAL A 230 -4.03 16.56 2.47
C VAL A 230 -4.81 15.30 2.86
N LEU A 231 -4.16 14.20 3.26
CA LEU A 231 -4.83 12.97 3.66
C LEU A 231 -4.89 12.83 5.19
N PRO A 232 -6.00 12.32 5.74
CA PRO A 232 -6.15 12.13 7.18
C PRO A 232 -5.22 11.03 7.71
N SER A 233 -4.89 11.11 9.01
CA SER A 233 -4.18 10.03 9.71
C SER A 233 -5.03 8.78 9.87
N ALA A 234 -4.37 7.63 10.09
CA ALA A 234 -5.03 6.36 10.38
C ALA A 234 -5.98 6.45 11.59
N ASP A 235 -5.56 7.10 12.68
CA ASP A 235 -6.37 7.27 13.89
C ASP A 235 -7.65 8.06 13.62
N ARG A 236 -7.56 9.13 12.82
CA ARG A 236 -8.73 9.93 12.44
C ARG A 236 -9.71 9.12 11.61
N VAL A 237 -9.20 8.29 10.70
CA VAL A 237 -10.03 7.36 9.92
C VAL A 237 -10.67 6.32 10.82
N ALA A 238 -9.89 5.65 11.68
CA ALA A 238 -10.41 4.64 12.61
C ALA A 238 -11.52 5.20 13.52
N ALA A 239 -11.30 6.37 14.13
CA ALA A 239 -12.29 7.05 14.95
C ALA A 239 -13.55 7.43 14.16
N GLY A 240 -13.39 7.94 12.93
CA GLY A 240 -14.51 8.25 12.04
C GLY A 240 -15.37 7.02 11.69
N TRP A 241 -14.74 5.85 11.54
CA TRP A 241 -15.45 4.59 11.32
C TRP A 241 -16.21 4.10 12.55
N VAL A 242 -15.62 4.20 13.74
CA VAL A 242 -16.30 3.84 15.00
C VAL A 242 -17.56 4.70 15.18
N ASN A 243 -17.43 6.02 15.10
CA ASN A 243 -18.56 6.94 15.26
C ASN A 243 -19.69 6.68 14.25
N ARG A 244 -19.34 6.37 13.00
CA ARG A 244 -20.34 6.07 11.96
C ARG A 244 -21.06 4.75 12.24
N LEU A 245 -20.36 3.72 12.69
CA LEU A 245 -20.97 2.42 13.01
C LEU A 245 -21.88 2.52 14.23
N GLU A 246 -21.50 3.30 15.24
CA GLU A 246 -22.37 3.62 16.39
C GLU A 246 -23.64 4.36 15.94
N GLY A 247 -23.50 5.36 15.08
CA GLY A 247 -24.65 6.09 14.52
C GLY A 247 -25.55 5.22 13.62
N ALA A 248 -24.97 4.35 12.78
CA ALA A 248 -25.71 3.46 11.88
C ALA A 248 -26.37 2.27 12.61
N ALA A 249 -25.95 1.96 13.83
CA ALA A 249 -26.61 0.99 14.70
C ALA A 249 -27.88 1.54 15.37
N THR A 250 -28.22 2.82 15.14
CA THR A 250 -29.44 3.45 15.64
C THR A 250 -30.47 3.48 14.51
N VAL A 251 -31.56 2.73 14.67
CA VAL A 251 -32.74 2.82 13.80
C VAL A 251 -33.74 3.73 14.51
N ASP A 252 -34.02 4.90 13.92
CA ASP A 252 -35.20 5.68 14.29
C ASP A 252 -36.43 4.90 13.84
N LEU A 253 -37.12 4.28 14.81
CA LEU A 253 -38.45 3.76 14.58
C LEU A 253 -39.42 4.96 14.51
N PRO A 254 -40.34 4.99 13.53
CA PRO A 254 -41.40 5.99 13.53
C PRO A 254 -42.13 5.97 14.88
N ASP A 255 -42.35 7.16 15.46
CA ASP A 255 -43.19 7.28 16.66
C ASP A 255 -44.56 6.65 16.39
N GLY A 256 -44.86 5.56 17.10
CA GLY A 256 -46.13 4.82 16.97
C GLY A 256 -46.01 3.32 16.69
N ILE A 257 -44.81 2.75 16.48
CA ILE A 257 -44.66 1.28 16.47
C ILE A 257 -44.55 0.77 17.91
N ASP A 258 -45.69 0.39 18.46
CA ASP A 258 -45.80 -0.26 19.77
C ASP A 258 -45.19 -1.68 19.68
N ALA A 259 -44.06 -1.90 20.34
CA ALA A 259 -43.35 -3.19 20.35
C ALA A 259 -44.14 -4.33 21.03
N HIS A 260 -45.36 -4.06 21.51
CA HIS A 260 -46.24 -5.03 22.18
C HIS A 260 -47.32 -5.63 21.27
N ALA A 261 -47.46 -5.22 20.01
CA ALA A 261 -48.48 -5.74 19.10
C ALA A 261 -48.01 -6.95 18.27
N PHE A 262 -47.46 -7.98 18.94
CA PHE A 262 -47.29 -9.31 18.34
C PHE A 262 -47.82 -10.39 19.29
N TRP A 263 -49.14 -10.39 19.48
CA TRP A 263 -49.86 -11.55 19.99
C TRP A 263 -50.68 -12.16 18.85
N TRP A 264 -50.25 -13.35 18.43
CA TRP A 264 -51.01 -14.24 17.57
C TRP A 264 -52.42 -14.47 18.14
N THR A 265 -53.46 -14.19 17.36
CA THR A 265 -54.78 -14.79 17.57
C THR A 265 -54.85 -16.09 16.78
N PHE A 266 -54.51 -17.20 17.45
CA PHE A 266 -55.10 -18.51 17.14
C PHE A 266 -56.39 -18.62 17.98
N GLY A 267 -57.55 -18.80 17.35
CA GLY A 267 -58.80 -19.03 18.06
C GLY A 267 -60.05 -19.06 17.16
N ALA A 268 -60.37 -20.28 16.71
CA ALA A 268 -61.60 -20.84 16.14
C ALA A 268 -62.91 -20.00 16.12
N GLY A 269 -63.59 -20.11 14.98
CA GLY A 269 -65.01 -19.82 14.75
C GLY A 269 -65.42 -20.26 13.35
#